data_AF-A0A1I7U870-F1
#
_entry.id   AF-A0A1I7U870-F1
#
_cell.length_a   1.000
_cell.length_b   1.000
_cell.length_c   1.000
_cell.angle_alpha   90.00
_cell.angle_beta   90.00
_cell.angle_gamma   90.00
#
_symmetry.space_group_name_H-M   'P 1'
#
loop_
_entity.id
_entity.type
_entity.pdbx_description
1 polymer ?
#
loop_
_entity_poly.entity_id
_entity_poly.type
_entity_poly.pdbx_seq_one_letter_code
_entity_poly.pdbx_strand_id
1 'polypeptide(L)'
;MLSRRARSLFCRKYSLKVLGIETSCDDTAVAIVTSDRKVLSSERHTERAIQRRQGGINPSVCAQQVPFFTLILTSYSKIDLQHRQNLPRLIEKCLKDADTSPRDLDAVAVTVTPGLVIALKEGISAAIRFAR
;
A
#
# COMPACT_ATOMS: atom_id res chain seq x y z
N MET A 1 11.79 -29.78 25.93
CA MET A 1 12.45 -28.55 25.40
C MET A 1 13.19 -28.89 24.11
N LEU A 2 12.59 -28.63 22.95
CA LEU A 2 13.26 -28.87 21.66
C LEU A 2 14.38 -27.84 21.45
N SER A 3 15.57 -28.33 21.10
CA SER A 3 16.78 -27.51 20.96
C SER A 3 16.60 -26.40 19.92
N ARG A 4 17.22 -25.24 20.14
CA ARG A 4 17.17 -24.07 19.24
C ARG A 4 17.53 -24.40 17.77
N ARG A 5 18.27 -25.49 17.54
CA ARG A 5 18.67 -25.99 16.21
C ARG A 5 17.53 -26.64 15.43
N ALA A 6 16.61 -27.34 16.12
CA ALA A 6 15.47 -27.99 15.46
C ALA A 6 14.44 -26.98 14.92
N ARG A 7 14.27 -25.83 15.60
CA ARG A 7 13.43 -24.72 15.11
C ARG A 7 13.99 -24.09 13.83
N SER A 8 15.31 -23.99 13.71
CA SER A 8 16.01 -23.41 12.56
C SER A 8 15.87 -24.24 11.27
N LEU A 9 15.75 -25.56 11.37
CA LEU A 9 15.61 -26.44 10.20
C LEU A 9 14.16 -26.49 9.67
N PHE A 10 13.16 -26.37 10.55
CA PHE A 10 11.75 -26.36 10.16
C PHE A 10 11.36 -25.09 9.40
N CYS A 11 11.94 -23.94 9.77
CA CYS A 11 11.70 -22.64 9.13
C CYS A 11 12.37 -22.52 7.74
N ARG A 12 13.24 -23.46 7.35
CA ARG A 12 14.07 -23.33 6.14
C ARG A 12 13.42 -23.88 4.87
N LYS A 13 12.26 -24.55 4.97
CA LYS A 13 11.62 -25.24 3.84
C LYS A 13 10.51 -24.43 3.14
N TYR A 14 9.94 -23.41 3.79
CA TYR A 14 8.88 -22.57 3.23
C TYR A 14 9.30 -21.10 3.33
N SER A 15 9.43 -20.44 2.17
CA SER A 15 9.64 -18.98 2.15
C SER A 15 8.28 -18.31 2.29
N LEU A 16 8.12 -17.50 3.34
CA LEU A 16 6.88 -16.75 3.57
C LEU A 16 6.70 -15.70 2.48
N LYS A 17 5.49 -15.53 1.96
CA LYS A 17 5.08 -14.48 1.03
C LYS A 17 4.17 -13.49 1.73
N VAL A 18 4.50 -12.20 1.66
CA VAL A 18 3.77 -11.11 2.32
C VAL A 18 3.33 -10.09 1.28
N LEU A 19 2.04 -9.74 1.31
CA LEU A 19 1.50 -8.61 0.56
C LEU A 19 1.65 -7.33 1.38
N GLY A 20 2.44 -6.37 0.93
CA GLY A 20 2.58 -5.04 1.52
C GLY A 20 1.68 -4.02 0.84
N ILE A 21 0.98 -3.18 1.63
CA ILE A 21 0.13 -2.08 1.17
C ILE A 21 0.61 -0.76 1.78
N GLU A 22 0.86 0.23 0.93
CA GLU A 22 1.35 1.56 1.31
C GLU A 22 0.42 2.66 0.78
N THR A 23 -0.11 3.47 1.71
CA THR A 23 -1.11 4.54 1.47
C THR A 23 -0.96 5.69 2.46
N SER A 24 0.26 6.00 2.93
CA SER A 24 0.47 7.01 3.97
C SER A 24 0.21 8.45 3.50
N CYS A 25 0.33 8.75 2.21
CA CYS A 25 0.18 10.10 1.68
C CYS A 25 -0.73 10.12 0.43
N ASP A 26 -0.17 10.38 -0.76
CA ASP A 26 -0.91 10.46 -2.01
C ASP A 26 -0.48 9.41 -3.05
N ASP A 27 0.53 8.60 -2.76
CA ASP A 27 0.88 7.43 -3.56
C ASP A 27 0.14 6.19 -3.06
N THR A 28 -0.34 5.36 -3.98
CA THR A 28 -0.89 4.03 -3.66
C THR A 28 0.08 2.98 -4.17
N ALA A 29 0.68 2.20 -3.27
CA ALA A 29 1.61 1.14 -3.65
C ALA A 29 1.27 -0.21 -3.03
N VAL A 30 1.56 -1.27 -3.77
CA VAL A 30 1.37 -2.66 -3.37
C VAL A 30 2.59 -3.46 -3.81
N ALA A 31 3.08 -4.36 -2.97
CA ALA A 31 4.19 -5.25 -3.32
C ALA A 31 4.01 -6.63 -2.71
N ILE A 32 4.51 -7.67 -3.37
CA ILE A 32 4.62 -9.01 -2.80
C ILE A 32 6.10 -9.29 -2.57
N VAL A 33 6.45 -9.56 -1.32
CA VAL A 33 7.83 -9.82 -0.90
C VAL A 33 7.94 -11.15 -0.17
N THR A 34 9.13 -11.74 -0.23
CA THR A 34 9.41 -13.02 0.41
C THR A 34 10.33 -12.88 1.62
N SER A 35 10.28 -13.87 2.53
CA SER A 35 11.18 -13.93 3.69
C SER A 35 12.66 -14.03 3.33
N ASP A 36 12.99 -14.51 2.12
CA ASP A 36 14.34 -14.51 1.55
C ASP A 36 14.73 -13.17 0.89
N ARG A 37 13.99 -12.09 1.19
CA ARG A 37 14.26 -10.71 0.75
C ARG A 37 14.14 -10.50 -0.75
N LYS A 38 13.29 -11.27 -1.44
CA LYS A 38 12.97 -11.04 -2.84
C LYS A 38 11.69 -10.24 -2.98
N VAL A 39 11.67 -9.35 -3.96
CA VAL A 39 10.45 -8.67 -4.41
C VAL A 39 9.93 -9.46 -5.61
N LEU A 40 8.77 -10.10 -5.48
CA LEU A 40 8.16 -10.86 -6.56
C LEU A 40 7.45 -9.93 -7.54
N SER A 41 6.78 -8.90 -7.01
CA SER A 41 6.15 -7.84 -7.78
C SER A 41 6.01 -6.58 -6.93
N SER A 42 5.93 -5.43 -7.59
CA SER A 42 5.74 -4.13 -6.95
C SER A 42 5.05 -3.19 -7.92
N GLU A 43 3.88 -2.70 -7.54
CA GLU A 43 3.02 -1.84 -8.33
C GLU A 43 2.72 -0.55 -7.59
N ARG A 44 2.66 0.57 -8.32
CA ARG A 44 2.42 1.88 -7.72
C ARG A 44 1.64 2.80 -8.65
N HIS A 45 0.54 3.32 -8.16
CA HIS A 45 -0.17 4.43 -8.75
C HIS A 45 0.30 5.75 -8.12
N THR A 46 0.58 6.73 -8.97
CA THR A 46 1.10 8.03 -8.57
C THR A 46 0.67 9.12 -9.54
N GLU A 47 0.45 10.33 -9.04
CA GLU A 47 0.19 11.51 -9.85
C GLU A 47 1.44 12.38 -10.00
N ARG A 48 2.60 11.75 -10.26
CA ARG A 48 3.92 12.42 -10.41
C ARG A 48 3.91 13.65 -11.33
N ALA A 49 3.11 13.63 -12.40
CA ALA A 49 3.02 14.75 -13.33
C ALA A 49 2.33 15.99 -12.74
N ILE A 50 1.42 15.80 -11.80
CA ILE A 50 0.69 16.85 -11.08
C ILE A 50 1.57 17.36 -9.93
N GLN A 51 2.13 16.47 -9.11
CA GLN A 51 3.07 16.83 -8.03
C GLN A 51 4.30 17.61 -8.54
N ARG A 52 4.90 17.19 -9.67
CA ARG A 52 6.06 17.89 -10.25
C ARG A 52 5.73 19.30 -10.72
N ARG A 53 4.55 19.52 -11.30
CA ARG A 53 4.08 20.87 -11.67
C ARG A 53 3.78 21.73 -10.45
N GLN A 54 3.43 21.10 -9.32
CA GLN A 54 3.05 21.77 -8.07
C GLN A 54 4.23 21.99 -7.10
N GLY A 55 5.45 21.56 -7.47
CA GLY A 55 6.66 21.73 -6.65
C GLY A 55 6.73 20.81 -5.42
N GLY A 56 5.91 19.75 -5.39
CA GLY A 56 5.80 18.82 -4.27
C GLY A 56 4.35 18.49 -3.93
N ILE A 57 4.13 17.80 -2.81
CA ILE A 57 2.80 17.61 -2.22
C ILE A 57 2.42 18.95 -1.60
N ASN A 58 1.84 19.81 -2.42
CA ASN A 58 1.53 21.18 -2.03
C ASN A 58 0.00 21.35 -1.92
N PRO A 59 -0.57 21.23 -0.71
CA PRO A 59 -1.97 21.56 -0.48
C PRO A 59 -2.31 22.96 -1.03
N SER A 60 -1.36 23.90 -0.97
CA SER A 60 -1.56 25.32 -1.28
C SER A 60 -1.75 25.66 -2.77
N VAL A 61 -1.30 24.85 -3.73
CA VAL A 61 -1.52 25.16 -5.17
C VAL A 61 -2.98 25.02 -5.55
N CYS A 62 -3.68 24.13 -4.86
CA CYS A 62 -5.11 23.95 -5.03
C CYS A 62 -5.90 25.04 -4.26
N ALA A 63 -5.23 25.92 -3.48
CA ALA A 63 -5.83 27.06 -2.77
C ALA A 63 -6.06 28.30 -3.64
N GLN A 64 -5.39 28.41 -4.79
CA GLN A 64 -5.48 29.63 -5.62
C GLN A 64 -6.80 29.75 -6.39
N GLN A 65 -7.59 28.67 -6.47
CA GLN A 65 -8.86 28.62 -7.22
C GLN A 65 -10.07 28.33 -6.35
N VAL A 66 -9.89 27.99 -5.06
CA VAL A 66 -10.97 27.68 -4.13
C VAL A 66 -10.60 28.12 -2.70
N PRO A 67 -11.56 28.59 -1.88
CA PRO A 67 -11.28 29.01 -0.50
C PRO A 67 -10.65 27.87 0.33
N PHE A 68 -9.77 28.22 1.27
CA PHE A 68 -8.92 27.29 2.04
C PHE A 68 -9.67 26.09 2.66
N PHE A 69 -10.91 26.30 3.10
CA PHE A 69 -11.77 25.23 3.61
C PHE A 69 -12.21 24.23 2.52
N THR A 70 -12.59 24.75 1.35
CA THR A 70 -12.95 23.95 0.16
C THR A 70 -11.75 23.18 -0.36
N LEU A 71 -10.56 23.79 -0.31
CA LEU A 71 -9.31 23.10 -0.65
C LEU A 71 -9.10 21.87 0.24
N ILE A 72 -9.12 22.03 1.56
CA ILE A 72 -8.88 20.92 2.49
C ILE A 72 -9.88 19.80 2.20
N LEU A 73 -11.17 20.11 2.05
CA LEU A 73 -12.18 19.11 1.77
C LEU A 73 -11.98 18.42 0.41
N THR A 74 -11.62 19.16 -0.64
CA THR A 74 -11.53 18.61 -2.01
C THR A 74 -10.26 17.79 -2.20
N SER A 75 -9.12 18.25 -1.68
CA SER A 75 -7.88 17.48 -1.69
C SER A 75 -7.99 16.22 -0.84
N TYR A 76 -8.63 16.31 0.34
CA TYR A 76 -8.86 15.15 1.20
C TYR A 76 -9.77 14.12 0.52
N SER A 77 -10.86 14.58 -0.12
CA SER A 77 -11.82 13.74 -0.86
C SER A 77 -11.24 13.10 -2.13
N LYS A 78 -10.13 13.64 -2.66
CA LYS A 78 -9.43 13.03 -3.80
C LYS A 78 -8.49 11.92 -3.35
N ILE A 79 -7.83 12.09 -2.21
CA ILE A 79 -6.85 11.13 -1.70
C ILE A 79 -7.54 9.80 -1.33
N ASP A 80 -8.63 9.83 -0.57
CA ASP A 80 -9.37 8.61 -0.20
C ASP A 80 -9.95 7.91 -1.44
N LEU A 81 -10.56 8.66 -2.36
CA LEU A 81 -11.14 8.10 -3.57
C LEU A 81 -10.08 7.45 -4.45
N GLN A 82 -8.91 8.09 -4.59
CA GLN A 82 -7.79 7.55 -5.35
C GLN A 82 -7.32 6.22 -4.76
N HIS A 83 -7.07 6.15 -3.45
CA HIS A 83 -6.64 4.90 -2.82
C HIS A 83 -7.71 3.80 -2.98
N ARG A 84 -8.97 4.13 -2.73
CA ARG A 84 -10.10 3.18 -2.81
C ARG A 84 -10.28 2.59 -4.21
N GLN A 85 -10.11 3.39 -5.25
CA GLN A 85 -10.23 2.94 -6.64
C GLN A 85 -9.01 2.14 -7.12
N ASN A 86 -7.81 2.55 -6.72
CA ASN A 86 -6.58 1.95 -7.23
C ASN A 86 -6.16 0.69 -6.46
N LEU A 87 -6.43 0.59 -5.16
CA LEU A 87 -5.98 -0.55 -4.34
C LEU A 87 -6.40 -1.91 -4.88
N PRO A 88 -7.69 -2.18 -5.20
CA PRO A 88 -8.10 -3.50 -5.71
C PRO A 88 -7.37 -3.85 -7.02
N ARG A 89 -7.28 -2.88 -7.94
CA ARG A 89 -6.61 -3.05 -9.23
C ARG A 89 -5.11 -3.32 -9.07
N LEU A 90 -4.45 -2.59 -8.17
CA LEU A 90 -3.02 -2.76 -7.92
C LEU A 90 -2.74 -4.11 -7.26
N ILE A 91 -3.57 -4.56 -6.32
CA ILE A 91 -3.45 -5.88 -5.70
C ILE A 91 -3.58 -6.99 -6.75
N GLU A 92 -4.62 -6.94 -7.59
CA GLU A 92 -4.82 -7.92 -8.66
C GLU A 92 -3.65 -7.96 -9.65
N LYS A 93 -3.18 -6.78 -10.07
CA LYS A 93 -2.02 -6.68 -10.96
C LYS A 93 -0.75 -7.25 -10.30
N CYS A 94 -0.51 -6.90 -9.04
CA CYS A 94 0.64 -7.35 -8.28
C CYS A 94 0.64 -8.88 -8.08
N LEU A 95 -0.52 -9.49 -7.81
CA LEU A 95 -0.70 -10.94 -7.74
C LEU A 95 -0.41 -11.61 -9.08
N LYS A 96 -0.93 -11.04 -10.17
CA LYS A 96 -0.72 -11.56 -11.53
C LYS A 96 0.76 -11.50 -11.94
N ASP A 97 1.42 -10.38 -11.69
CA ASP A 97 2.83 -10.18 -12.04
C ASP A 97 3.77 -11.05 -11.19
N ALA A 98 3.36 -11.40 -9.97
CA ALA A 98 4.07 -12.35 -9.10
C ALA A 98 3.71 -13.83 -9.35
N ASP A 99 2.83 -14.12 -10.33
CA ASP A 99 2.27 -15.46 -10.59
C ASP A 99 1.84 -16.18 -9.30
N THR A 100 1.10 -15.46 -8.44
CA THR A 100 0.74 -15.90 -7.09
C THR A 100 -0.75 -15.71 -6.87
N SER A 101 -1.41 -16.70 -6.25
CA SER A 101 -2.81 -16.58 -5.87
C SER A 101 -2.94 -15.98 -4.45
N PRO A 102 -4.09 -15.36 -4.10
CA PRO A 102 -4.31 -14.87 -2.73
C PRO A 102 -4.12 -15.93 -1.64
N ARG A 103 -4.35 -17.22 -1.95
CA ARG A 103 -4.21 -18.34 -1.01
C ARG A 103 -2.76 -18.72 -0.72
N ASP A 104 -1.84 -18.30 -1.58
CA ASP A 104 -0.41 -18.57 -1.43
C ASP A 104 0.30 -17.49 -0.58
N LEU A 105 -0.43 -16.47 -0.12
CA LEU A 105 0.08 -15.43 0.76
C LEU A 105 -0.06 -15.86 2.22
N ASP A 106 1.00 -15.66 3.00
CA ASP A 106 1.04 -15.99 4.43
C ASP A 106 0.60 -14.83 5.31
N ALA A 107 0.75 -13.58 4.83
CA ALA A 107 0.39 -12.39 5.58
C ALA A 107 0.11 -11.18 4.69
N VAL A 108 -0.59 -10.21 5.27
CA VAL A 108 -0.79 -8.86 4.72
C VAL A 108 -0.19 -7.85 5.68
N ALA A 109 0.71 -7.01 5.18
CA ALA A 109 1.27 -5.88 5.89
C ALA A 109 0.69 -4.59 5.33
N VAL A 110 0.38 -3.63 6.21
CA VAL A 110 -0.16 -2.33 5.82
C VAL A 110 0.44 -1.23 6.67
N THR A 111 0.68 -0.08 6.05
CA THR A 111 1.16 1.10 6.75
C THR A 111 0.06 1.66 7.64
N VAL A 112 0.37 1.81 8.93
CA VAL A 112 -0.57 2.33 9.94
C VAL A 112 -0.17 3.69 10.49
N THR A 113 1.11 4.07 10.37
CA THR A 113 1.67 5.35 10.84
C THR A 113 3.12 5.50 10.37
N PRO A 114 3.67 6.73 10.27
CA PRO A 114 2.96 8.03 10.22
C PRO A 114 2.24 8.22 8.87
N GLY A 115 1.33 9.18 8.77
CA GLY A 115 0.65 9.49 7.51
C GLY A 115 -0.63 10.29 7.66
N LEU A 116 -1.26 10.60 6.53
CA LEU A 116 -2.58 11.22 6.47
C LEU A 116 -3.63 10.21 6.94
N VAL A 117 -4.33 10.53 8.03
CA VAL A 117 -5.31 9.62 8.65
C VAL A 117 -6.37 9.12 7.65
N ILE A 118 -6.81 9.99 6.74
CA ILE A 118 -7.76 9.65 5.68
C ILE A 118 -7.22 8.64 4.66
N ALA A 119 -5.93 8.68 4.36
CA ALA A 119 -5.26 7.79 3.42
C ALA A 119 -4.96 6.43 4.07
N LEU A 120 -4.40 6.47 5.29
CA LEU A 120 -4.11 5.28 6.11
C LEU A 120 -5.37 4.43 6.34
N LYS A 121 -6.53 5.08 6.57
CA LYS A 121 -7.81 4.39 6.76
C LYS A 121 -8.18 3.50 5.57
N GLU A 122 -7.96 3.97 4.34
CA GLU A 122 -8.30 3.20 3.14
C GLU A 122 -7.37 1.99 2.98
N GLY A 123 -6.07 2.16 3.21
CA GLY A 123 -5.11 1.04 3.23
C GLY A 123 -5.48 -0.03 4.26
N ILE A 124 -5.72 0.37 5.51
CA ILE A 124 -6.09 -0.55 6.60
C ILE A 124 -7.40 -1.27 6.29
N SER A 125 -8.41 -0.55 5.80
CA SER A 125 -9.70 -1.12 5.40
C SER A 125 -9.55 -2.14 4.28
N ALA A 126 -8.73 -1.85 3.27
CA ALA A 126 -8.44 -2.78 2.19
C ALA A 126 -7.67 -4.01 2.68
N ALA A 127 -6.66 -3.84 3.53
CA ALA A 127 -5.89 -4.93 4.11
C ALA A 127 -6.77 -5.88 4.93
N ILE A 128 -7.62 -5.34 5.80
CA ILE A 128 -8.57 -6.13 6.60
C ILE A 128 -9.57 -6.86 5.69
N ARG A 129 -10.07 -6.19 4.65
CA ARG A 129 -11.00 -6.82 3.69
C ARG A 129 -10.35 -7.95 2.92
N PHE A 130 -9.09 -7.79 2.52
CA PHE A 130 -8.34 -8.81 1.78
C PHE A 130 -7.94 -9.99 2.66
N ALA A 131 -7.61 -9.76 3.92
CA ALA A 131 -7.18 -10.80 4.86
C ALA A 131 -8.32 -11.62 5.46
N ARG A 132 -9.59 -11.22 5.23
CA ARG A 132 -10.80 -11.96 5.65
C ARG A 132 -11.23 -12.95 4.59
#